data_AF-A0A7V4PC16-F1
#
_entry.id   AF-A0A7V4PC16-F1
#
_cell.length_a   1.000
_cell.length_b   1.000
_cell.length_c   1.000
_cell.angle_alpha   90.00
_cell.angle_beta   90.00
_cell.angle_gamma   90.00
#
_symmetry.space_group_name_H-M   'P 1'
#
loop_
_entity.id
_entity.type
_entity.pdbx_description
1 polymer ?
#
loop_
_entity_poly.entity_id
_entity_poly.type
_entity_poly.pdbx_seq_one_letter_code
_entity_poly.pdbx_strand_id
1 'polypeptide(L)'
;ALAAATPPELLPLAGSGWQDSTRIASGDPELWRQIFLSNRGATLKALDDFERVLAAFRAALSSGEGSQLAALLAEGKSRRDAVGS
;
A
#
# COMPACT_ATOMS: atom_id res chain seq x y z
N ALA A 1 -4.89 -0.26 7.72
CA ALA A 1 -4.31 -1.62 7.53
C ALA A 1 -2.83 -1.67 7.92
N LEU A 2 -1.91 -1.02 7.18
CA LEU A 2 -0.46 -1.12 7.43
C LEU A 2 -0.02 -0.71 8.86
N ALA A 3 -0.42 0.48 9.32
CA ALA A 3 -0.10 0.93 10.67
C ALA A 3 -0.66 0.00 11.75
N ALA A 4 -1.91 -0.45 11.57
CA ALA A 4 -2.58 -1.39 12.49
C ALA A 4 -1.96 -2.80 12.48
N ALA A 5 -1.36 -3.22 11.37
CA ALA A 5 -0.68 -4.50 11.23
C ALA A 5 0.77 -4.48 11.73
N THR A 6 1.30 -3.31 12.10
CA THR A 6 2.67 -3.19 12.62
C THR A 6 2.67 -3.50 14.11
N PRO A 7 3.42 -4.52 14.59
CA PRO A 7 3.53 -4.82 16.01
C PRO A 7 4.07 -3.62 16.82
N PRO A 8 3.52 -3.31 18.00
CA PRO A 8 3.95 -2.16 18.80
C PRO A 8 5.45 -2.12 19.11
N GLU A 9 6.07 -3.28 19.31
CA GLU A 9 7.50 -3.43 19.58
C GLU A 9 8.40 -3.04 18.40
N LEU A 10 7.86 -2.99 17.18
CA LEU A 10 8.59 -2.57 15.97
C LEU A 10 8.42 -1.08 15.67
N LEU A 11 7.50 -0.38 16.33
CA LEU A 11 7.28 1.06 16.13
C LEU A 11 8.53 1.93 16.39
N PRO A 12 9.42 1.61 17.36
CA PRO A 12 10.69 2.33 17.51
C PRO A 12 11.62 2.24 16.29
N LEU A 13 11.42 1.24 15.41
CA LEU A 13 12.18 1.06 14.17
C LEU A 13 11.53 1.77 12.97
N ALA A 14 10.42 2.48 13.17
CA ALA A 14 9.69 3.13 12.10
C ALA A 14 10.46 4.33 11.52
N GLY A 15 11.14 4.10 10.39
CA GLY A 15 11.79 5.15 9.60
C GLY A 15 10.81 6.02 8.81
N SER A 16 11.35 7.03 8.11
CA SER A 16 10.59 8.00 7.32
C SER A 16 9.66 7.36 6.29
N GLY A 17 10.11 6.32 5.57
CA GLY A 17 9.27 5.64 4.57
C GLY A 17 8.01 4.98 5.15
N TRP A 18 8.09 4.46 6.38
CA TRP A 18 6.92 3.95 7.09
C TRP A 18 5.99 5.10 7.46
N GLN A 19 6.53 6.17 8.06
CA GLN A 19 5.77 7.35 8.49
C GLN A 19 5.01 8.00 7.32
N ASP A 20 5.67 8.16 6.16
CA ASP A 20 5.06 8.69 4.95
C ASP A 20 3.92 7.81 4.44
N SER A 21 4.14 6.49 4.43
CA SER A 21 3.15 5.50 3.98
C SER A 21 1.93 5.43 4.91
N THR A 22 2.13 5.66 6.21
CA THR A 22 1.06 5.60 7.22
C THR A 22 0.49 6.96 7.59
N ARG A 23 0.94 8.06 6.98
CA ARG A 23 0.54 9.44 7.33
C ARG A 23 -0.98 9.65 7.35
N ILE A 24 -1.73 8.97 6.48
CA ILE A 24 -3.19 9.08 6.44
C ILE A 24 -3.85 8.52 7.71
N ALA A 25 -3.24 7.53 8.37
CA ALA A 25 -3.78 6.87 9.55
C ALA A 25 -3.80 7.76 10.80
N SER A 26 -3.12 8.91 10.80
CA SER A 26 -3.19 9.91 11.88
C SER A 26 -4.35 10.90 11.72
N GLY A 27 -5.13 10.82 10.64
CA GLY A 27 -6.33 11.63 10.45
C GLY A 27 -7.52 11.15 11.29
N ASP A 28 -8.59 11.97 11.35
CA ASP A 28 -9.81 11.66 12.10
C ASP A 28 -10.50 10.39 11.57
N PRO A 29 -10.65 9.32 12.40
CA PRO A 29 -11.32 8.09 11.99
C PRO A 29 -12.77 8.28 11.53
N GLU A 30 -13.52 9.21 12.13
CA GLU A 30 -14.93 9.44 11.79
C GLU A 30 -15.06 10.11 10.42
N LEU A 31 -14.17 11.04 10.10
CA LEU A 31 -14.08 11.63 8.76
C LEU A 31 -13.76 10.56 7.70
N TRP A 32 -12.74 9.74 7.94
CA TRP A 32 -12.34 8.69 6.99
C TRP A 32 -13.44 7.64 6.81
N ARG A 33 -14.18 7.29 7.87
CA ARG A 33 -15.35 6.42 7.79
C ARG A 33 -16.39 6.97 6.81
N GLN A 34 -16.71 8.26 6.90
CA GLN A 34 -17.67 8.91 6.00
C GLN A 34 -17.17 8.91 4.54
N ILE A 35 -15.90 9.24 4.31
CA ILE A 35 -15.27 9.22 2.98
C ILE A 35 -15.40 7.83 2.35
N PHE A 36 -15.01 6.76 3.07
CA PHE A 36 -15.05 5.41 2.53
C PHE A 36 -16.47 4.89 2.29
N LEU A 37 -17.42 5.20 3.18
CA LEU A 37 -18.80 4.78 2.98
C LEU A 37 -19.47 5.50 1.82
N SER A 38 -19.18 6.80 1.65
CA SER A 38 -19.67 7.58 0.51
C SER A 38 -19.11 7.09 -0.83
N ASN A 39 -17.85 6.62 -0.85
CA ASN A 39 -17.16 6.13 -2.05
C ASN A 39 -17.05 4.59 -2.13
N ARG A 40 -17.93 3.86 -1.44
CA ARG A 40 -17.77 2.42 -1.18
C ARG A 40 -17.46 1.58 -2.42
N GLY A 41 -18.20 1.77 -3.51
CA GLY A 41 -18.04 0.97 -4.72
C GLY A 41 -16.65 1.12 -5.36
N ALA A 42 -16.19 2.36 -5.53
CA ALA A 42 -14.86 2.62 -6.07
C ALA A 42 -13.75 2.21 -5.10
N THR A 43 -13.96 2.40 -3.80
CA THR A 43 -13.01 1.94 -2.78
C THR A 43 -12.84 0.43 -2.79
N LEU A 44 -13.94 -0.35 -2.86
CA LEU A 44 -13.85 -1.81 -2.94
C LEU A 44 -13.11 -2.25 -4.21
N LYS A 45 -13.44 -1.67 -5.36
CA LYS A 45 -12.72 -1.96 -6.60
C LYS A 45 -11.22 -1.67 -6.48
N ALA A 46 -10.85 -0.54 -5.88
CA ALA A 46 -9.45 -0.17 -5.67
C ALA A 46 -8.74 -1.15 -4.72
N LEU A 47 -9.43 -1.66 -3.69
CA LEU A 47 -8.90 -2.69 -2.79
C LEU A 47 -8.66 -3.99 -3.56
N ASP A 48 -9.62 -4.46 -4.36
CA ASP A 48 -9.47 -5.67 -5.18
C ASP A 48 -8.29 -5.54 -6.16
N ASP A 49 -8.15 -4.37 -6.80
CA ASP A 49 -7.04 -4.09 -7.72
C ASP A 49 -5.69 -4.14 -6.99
N PHE A 50 -5.62 -3.57 -5.78
CA PHE A 50 -4.41 -3.59 -4.95
C PHE A 50 -4.06 -5.00 -4.46
N GLU A 51 -5.05 -5.77 -4.01
CA GLU A 51 -4.85 -7.15 -3.56
C GLU A 51 -4.25 -8.04 -4.65
N ARG A 52 -4.67 -7.89 -5.91
CA ARG A 52 -4.09 -8.64 -7.04
C ARG A 52 -2.61 -8.33 -7.24
N VAL A 53 -2.23 -7.05 -7.17
CA VAL A 53 -0.81 -6.65 -7.29
C VAL A 53 -0.01 -7.16 -6.10
N LEU A 54 -0.54 -7.06 -4.88
CA LEU A 54 0.11 -7.57 -3.68
C LEU A 54 0.31 -9.09 -3.73
N ALA A 55 -0.68 -9.84 -4.23
CA ALA A 55 -0.60 -11.28 -4.41
C ALA A 55 0.48 -11.67 -5.43
N ALA A 56 0.57 -10.95 -6.56
CA ALA A 56 1.62 -11.17 -7.55
C ALA A 56 3.02 -10.89 -6.98
N PHE A 57 3.16 -9.80 -6.22
CA PHE A 57 4.41 -9.47 -5.54
C PHE A 57 4.83 -10.55 -4.54
N ARG A 58 3.89 -11.03 -3.72
CA ARG A 58 4.12 -12.12 -2.77
C ARG A 58 4.54 -13.40 -3.49
N ALA A 59 3.87 -13.76 -4.57
CA ALA A 59 4.19 -14.94 -5.37
C ALA A 59 5.62 -14.86 -5.90
N ALA A 60 5.96 -13.78 -6.61
CA ALA A 60 7.29 -13.55 -7.18
C ALA A 60 8.40 -13.61 -6.12
N LEU A 61 8.16 -13.01 -4.95
CA LEU A 61 9.12 -13.05 -3.84
C LEU A 61 9.28 -14.47 -3.28
N SER A 62 8.18 -15.19 -3.09
CA SER A 62 8.19 -16.54 -2.49
C SER A 62 8.78 -17.61 -3.41
N SER A 63 8.65 -17.45 -4.73
CA SER A 63 9.23 -18.37 -5.72
C SER A 63 10.67 -18.02 -6.09
N GLY A 64 11.19 -16.88 -5.63
CA GLY A 64 12.53 -16.40 -6.01
C GLY A 64 12.62 -15.90 -7.46
N GLU A 65 11.48 -15.58 -8.09
CA GLU A 65 11.39 -15.12 -9.49
C GLU A 65 11.83 -13.66 -9.61
N GLY A 66 13.14 -13.43 -9.59
CA GLY A 66 13.74 -12.09 -9.58
C GLY A 66 13.37 -11.21 -10.77
N SER A 67 13.15 -11.80 -11.95
CA SER A 67 12.71 -11.08 -13.15
C SER A 67 11.29 -10.52 -13.01
N GLN A 68 10.37 -11.32 -12.47
CA GLN A 68 9.00 -10.88 -12.20
C GLN A 68 8.97 -9.80 -11.12
N LEU A 69 9.77 -9.97 -10.06
CA LEU A 69 9.91 -8.97 -9.01
C LEU A 69 10.44 -7.64 -9.56
N ALA A 70 11.47 -7.67 -10.40
CA ALA A 70 12.02 -6.49 -11.05
C ALA A 70 10.99 -5.79 -11.96
N ALA A 71 10.18 -6.55 -12.69
CA ALA A 71 9.12 -6.01 -13.53
C ALA A 71 8.05 -5.28 -12.70
N LEU A 72 7.58 -5.89 -11.59
CA LEU A 72 6.61 -5.26 -10.68
C LEU A 72 7.15 -3.97 -10.05
N LEU A 73 8.43 -3.96 -9.65
CA LEU A 73 9.09 -2.77 -9.12
C LEU A 73 9.23 -1.65 -10.17
N ALA A 74 9.61 -2.00 -11.41
CA ALA A 74 9.73 -1.06 -12.51
C ALA A 74 8.39 -0.42 -12.88
N GLU A 75 7.30 -1.21 -12.87
CA GLU A 75 5.95 -0.69 -13.08
C GLU A 75 5.55 0.30 -11.99
N GLY A 76 5.80 -0.03 -10.72
CA GLY A 76 5.55 0.86 -9.59
C GLY A 76 6.32 2.19 -9.71
N LYS A 77 7.61 2.12 -10.09
CA LYS A 77 8.43 3.30 -10.36
C LYS A 77 7.86 4.14 -11.49
N SER A 78 7.54 3.54 -12.63
CA SER A 78 7.01 4.25 -13.80
C SER A 78 5.72 5.01 -13.46
N ARG A 79 4.78 4.36 -12.76
CA ARG A 79 3.51 5.00 -12.34
C ARG A 79 3.75 6.16 -11.36
N ARG A 80 4.70 6.02 -10.43
CA ARG A 80 5.04 7.10 -9.47
C ARG A 80 5.66 8.29 -10.17
N ASP A 81 6.62 8.06 -11.05
CA ASP A 81 7.33 9.12 -11.76
C ASP A 81 6.37 9.92 -12.66
N ALA A 82 5.32 9.28 -13.21
CA ALA A 82 4.30 9.94 -14.02
C ALA A 82 3.40 10.95 -13.26
N VAL A 83 3.34 10.88 -11.93
CA VAL A 83 2.57 11.84 -11.09
C VAL A 83 3.44 13.05 -10.69
N GLY A 84 4.76 12.98 -10.92
CA GLY A 84 5.74 13.99 -10.51
C GLY A 84 6.37 14.79 -11.66
N SER A 85 5.82 14.72 -12.87
CA SER A 85 6.19 15.50 -14.06
C SER A 85 5.06 16.43 -14.49
#